data_AF-A0A803NPF4-F1
#
_entry.id   AF-A0A803NPF4-F1
#
_cell.length_a   1.000
_cell.length_b   1.000
_cell.length_c   1.000
_cell.angle_alpha   90.00
_cell.angle_beta   90.00
_cell.angle_gamma   90.00
#
_symmetry.space_group_name_H-M   'P 1'
#
loop_
_entity.id
_entity.type
_entity.pdbx_description
1 polymer ?
#
loop_
_entity_poly.entity_id
_entity_poly.type
_entity_poly.pdbx_seq_one_letter_code
_entity_poly.pdbx_strand_id
1 'polypeptide(L)'
;MSPPTNAVRTISQEAFDELVKENMDDLGMDPAESLQDAIETLTLQGVDLSGIVTCVPGEGGVDDNPVIQCLNKLKAFPKDQNLDSVARLFENLAELCSVQGSGNAAIATKNGAVELICSLCSEIQIEQEKALVSTLKAMSSVLHDLQSTETFRASGGPSIVVNILNGGVQNLDILNSGFAVVAAAVTGNEVLKDEFMELKIDELILHALNRPGEGSIQSLYDAIRVLLTPDDNRVLASQVYGYARKFAKIGIAEALVASLQTELSSPSLVSASIALKAVAVNDEICRSIAENGGIDALLRCIDDSGEQGNKSVARVCCSLLSKV
;
A
#
# COMPACT_ATOMS: atom_id res chain seq x y z
N MET A 1 -13.42 -11.71 28.20
CA MET A 1 -13.03 -10.31 28.43
C MET A 1 -11.94 -10.00 27.43
N SER A 2 -12.25 -9.23 26.39
CA SER A 2 -11.23 -8.72 25.47
C SER A 2 -10.27 -7.83 26.24
N PRO A 3 -8.95 -7.86 25.98
CA PRO A 3 -8.06 -6.86 26.56
C PRO A 3 -8.55 -5.47 26.10
N PRO A 4 -8.49 -4.44 26.97
CA PRO A 4 -8.74 -3.08 26.51
C PRO A 4 -7.72 -2.78 25.41
N THR A 5 -8.21 -2.41 24.23
CA THR A 5 -7.38 -1.74 23.24
C THR A 5 -6.83 -0.49 23.92
N ASN A 6 -5.52 -0.44 24.13
CA ASN A 6 -4.85 0.80 24.51
C ASN A 6 -5.06 1.76 23.33
N ALA A 7 -6.16 2.53 23.38
CA ALA A 7 -6.37 3.62 22.45
C ALA A 7 -5.22 4.59 22.66
N VAL A 8 -4.35 4.67 21.66
CA VAL A 8 -3.25 5.63 21.63
C VAL A 8 -3.88 7.02 21.75
N ARG A 9 -3.43 7.82 22.73
CA ARG A 9 -3.95 9.18 22.92
C ARG A 9 -3.52 10.03 21.73
N THR A 10 -4.44 10.78 21.15
CA THR A 10 -4.15 11.68 20.01
C THR A 10 -4.49 13.13 20.39
N ILE A 11 -3.96 14.08 19.63
CA ILE A 11 -4.21 15.52 19.77
C ILE A 11 -4.57 16.15 18.41
N SER A 12 -5.39 17.21 18.41
CA SER A 12 -5.66 18.01 17.20
C SER A 12 -4.55 19.02 16.94
N GLN A 13 -4.45 19.54 15.70
CA GLN A 13 -3.47 20.58 15.38
C GLN A 13 -3.74 21.84 16.20
N GLU A 14 -5.01 22.23 16.36
CA GLU A 14 -5.40 23.41 17.10
C GLU A 14 -5.00 23.32 18.58
N ALA A 15 -5.15 22.14 19.20
CA ALA A 15 -4.81 21.95 20.61
C ALA A 15 -3.29 21.87 20.82
N PHE A 16 -2.56 21.34 19.83
CA PHE A 16 -1.10 21.39 19.83
C PHE A 16 -0.59 22.84 19.70
N ASP A 17 -1.12 23.60 18.74
CA ASP A 17 -0.74 24.99 18.52
C ASP A 17 -1.10 25.89 19.72
N GLU A 18 -2.24 25.63 20.37
CA GLU A 18 -2.66 26.31 21.60
C GLU A 18 -1.68 26.01 22.75
N LEU A 19 -1.26 24.75 22.94
CA LEU A 19 -0.27 24.39 23.96
C LEU A 19 1.09 25.07 23.73
N VAL A 20 1.57 25.10 22.47
CA VAL A 20 2.83 25.80 22.12
C VAL A 20 2.70 27.30 22.41
N LYS A 21 1.54 27.89 22.12
CA LYS A 21 1.28 29.30 22.38
C LYS A 21 1.19 29.59 23.89
N GLU A 22 0.54 28.74 24.67
CA GLU A 22 0.48 28.85 26.14
C GLU A 22 1.89 28.81 26.74
N ASN A 23 2.76 27.92 26.26
CA ASN A 23 4.16 27.87 26.69
C ASN A 23 4.90 29.20 26.42
N MET A 24 4.66 29.84 25.27
CA MET A 24 5.23 31.15 24.97
C MET A 24 4.66 32.27 25.86
N ASP A 25 3.34 32.35 25.96
CA ASP A 25 2.64 33.47 26.60
C ASP A 25 2.73 33.41 28.14
N ASP A 26 2.59 32.22 28.73
CA ASP A 26 2.51 32.03 30.19
C ASP A 26 3.87 31.73 30.83
N LEU A 27 4.76 31.01 30.13
CA LEU A 27 6.09 30.64 30.64
C LEU A 27 7.20 31.56 30.10
N GLY A 28 6.90 32.40 29.11
CA GLY A 28 7.87 33.33 28.51
C GLY A 28 9.00 32.63 27.75
N MET A 29 8.77 31.39 27.32
CA MET A 29 9.73 30.59 26.54
C MET A 29 9.90 31.16 25.14
N ASP A 30 11.07 30.92 24.54
CA ASP A 30 11.27 31.27 23.13
C ASP A 30 10.45 30.35 22.20
N PRO A 31 10.16 30.73 20.93
CA PRO A 31 9.32 29.92 20.04
C PRO A 31 9.83 28.49 19.79
N ALA A 32 11.14 28.29 19.69
CA ALA A 32 11.71 26.98 19.41
C ALA A 32 11.70 26.11 20.67
N GLU A 33 12.01 26.70 21.82
CA GLU A 33 11.91 26.09 23.15
C GLU A 33 10.46 25.67 23.44
N SER A 34 9.48 26.53 23.16
CA SER A 34 8.06 26.27 23.39
C SER A 34 7.55 25.09 22.56
N LEU A 35 7.96 25.01 21.29
CA LEU A 35 7.65 23.89 20.41
C LEU A 35 8.26 22.59 20.95
N GLN A 36 9.53 22.63 21.31
CA GLN A 36 10.25 21.46 21.80
C GLN A 36 9.66 20.95 23.12
N ASP A 37 9.33 21.85 24.04
CA ASP A 37 8.70 21.50 25.32
C ASP A 37 7.32 20.86 25.12
N ALA A 38 6.50 21.40 24.21
CA ALA A 38 5.19 20.82 23.89
C ALA A 38 5.33 19.40 23.31
N ILE A 39 6.28 19.18 22.39
CA ILE A 39 6.58 17.86 21.82
C ILE A 39 7.02 16.89 22.91
N GLU A 40 7.97 17.29 23.77
CA GLU A 40 8.49 16.45 24.85
C GLU A 40 7.40 16.10 25.86
N THR A 41 6.62 17.09 26.31
CA THR A 41 5.53 16.91 27.26
C THR A 41 4.48 15.95 26.73
N LEU A 42 4.01 16.14 25.50
CA LEU A 42 2.99 15.26 24.89
C LEU A 42 3.54 13.86 24.65
N THR A 43 4.81 13.74 24.23
CA THR A 43 5.47 12.45 24.06
C THR A 43 5.60 11.71 25.39
N LEU A 44 5.97 12.40 26.48
CA LEU A 44 6.04 11.82 27.84
C LEU A 44 4.66 11.37 28.35
N GLN A 45 3.59 12.04 27.93
CA GLN A 45 2.21 11.65 28.23
C GLN A 45 1.69 10.50 27.35
N GLY A 46 2.50 10.03 26.40
CA GLY A 46 2.13 8.97 25.46
C GLY A 46 1.11 9.42 24.42
N VAL A 47 1.09 10.71 24.08
CA VAL A 47 0.29 11.25 22.99
C VAL A 47 1.01 11.00 21.67
N ASP A 48 0.29 10.46 20.70
CA ASP A 48 0.75 10.31 19.34
C ASP A 48 0.64 11.63 18.58
N LEU A 49 1.81 12.14 18.19
CA LEU A 49 1.98 13.36 17.40
C LEU A 49 2.01 13.08 15.89
N SER A 50 1.81 11.82 15.47
CA SER A 50 1.72 11.49 14.05
C SER A 50 0.65 12.32 13.36
N GLY A 51 1.04 12.98 12.28
CA GLY A 51 0.17 13.86 11.53
C GLY A 51 0.00 15.28 12.09
N ILE A 52 0.68 15.65 13.17
CA ILE A 52 0.82 17.05 13.60
C ILE A 52 1.93 17.71 12.80
N VAL A 53 1.66 18.92 12.30
CA VAL A 53 2.66 19.77 11.67
C VAL A 53 3.43 20.49 12.76
N THR A 54 4.71 20.15 12.90
CA THR A 54 5.61 20.78 13.88
C THR A 54 6.45 21.85 13.18
N CYS A 55 6.03 23.12 13.28
CA CYS A 55 6.76 24.27 12.75
C CYS A 55 7.10 25.23 13.90
N VAL A 56 8.27 25.86 13.84
CA VAL A 56 8.64 26.89 14.82
C VAL A 56 7.72 28.11 14.63
N PRO A 57 7.01 28.55 15.69
CA PRO A 57 6.13 29.71 15.59
C PRO A 57 6.86 30.95 15.07
N GLY A 58 6.33 31.56 14.02
CA GLY A 58 6.92 32.76 13.39
C GLY A 58 7.94 32.49 12.29
N GLU A 59 8.42 31.25 12.13
CA GLU A 59 9.29 30.84 11.00
C GLU A 59 8.52 30.14 9.87
N GLY A 60 7.27 29.76 10.14
CA GLY A 60 6.33 29.19 9.18
C GLY A 60 5.04 28.75 9.89
N GLY A 61 4.07 28.28 9.13
CA GLY A 61 2.81 27.75 9.66
C GLY A 61 2.40 26.42 9.03
N VAL A 62 1.23 25.93 9.44
CA VAL A 62 0.61 24.73 8.87
C VAL A 62 0.48 24.84 7.34
N ASP A 63 0.16 26.04 6.85
CA ASP A 63 0.04 26.34 5.42
C ASP A 63 1.37 26.36 4.65
N ASP A 64 2.51 26.38 5.34
CA ASP A 64 3.84 26.28 4.72
C ASP A 64 4.28 24.82 4.54
N ASN A 65 3.60 23.88 5.19
CA ASN A 65 3.90 22.46 5.03
C ASN A 65 3.62 22.00 3.59
N PRO A 66 4.59 21.35 2.91
CA PRO A 66 4.46 21.02 1.49
C PRO A 66 3.32 20.04 1.20
N VAL A 67 2.98 19.16 2.16
CA VAL A 67 1.83 18.25 2.04
C VAL A 67 0.53 19.03 2.09
N ILE A 68 0.39 19.95 3.05
CA ILE A 68 -0.81 20.80 3.19
C ILE A 68 -1.01 21.68 1.96
N GLN A 69 0.05 22.30 1.44
CA GLN A 69 0.00 23.06 0.19
C GLN A 69 -0.43 22.22 -1.00
N CYS A 70 0.08 20.99 -1.10
CA CYS A 70 -0.29 20.07 -2.17
C CYS A 70 -1.78 19.68 -2.08
N LEU A 71 -2.26 19.35 -0.87
CA LEU A 71 -3.67 19.02 -0.63
C LEU A 71 -4.59 20.22 -0.90
N ASN A 72 -4.22 21.43 -0.49
CA ASN A 72 -5.01 22.64 -0.75
C ASN A 72 -5.13 22.91 -2.25
N LYS A 73 -4.07 22.68 -3.04
CA LYS A 73 -4.12 22.78 -4.51
C LYS A 73 -5.03 21.71 -5.12
N LEU A 74 -5.00 20.48 -4.61
CA LEU A 74 -5.90 19.40 -5.05
C LEU A 74 -7.37 19.69 -4.69
N LYS A 75 -7.64 20.21 -3.49
CA LYS A 75 -9.00 20.62 -3.05
C LYS A 75 -9.56 21.76 -3.91
N ALA A 76 -8.71 22.69 -4.30
CA ALA A 76 -9.08 23.82 -5.16
C ALA A 76 -9.10 23.47 -6.65
N PHE A 77 -8.83 22.22 -7.03
CA PHE A 77 -8.69 21.84 -8.43
C PHE A 77 -10.05 21.95 -9.17
N PRO A 78 -10.15 22.77 -10.23
CA PRO A 78 -11.40 22.91 -10.99
C PRO A 78 -11.66 21.68 -11.85
N LYS A 79 -12.91 21.22 -11.90
CA LYS A 79 -13.32 20.07 -12.70
C LYS A 79 -13.06 20.21 -14.21
N ASP A 80 -12.95 21.44 -14.71
CA ASP A 80 -12.75 21.76 -16.13
C ASP A 80 -11.27 21.95 -16.52
N GLN A 81 -10.32 21.77 -15.61
CA GLN A 81 -8.88 21.98 -15.88
C GLN A 81 -8.16 20.74 -16.44
N ASN A 82 -6.99 21.00 -17.03
CA ASN A 82 -6.12 20.01 -17.63
C ASN A 82 -5.69 18.92 -16.63
N LEU A 83 -6.02 17.67 -16.93
CA LEU A 83 -5.71 16.47 -16.16
C LEU A 83 -4.21 16.22 -15.98
N ASP A 84 -3.35 16.73 -16.87
CA ASP A 84 -1.90 16.69 -16.67
C ASP A 84 -1.46 17.45 -15.42
N SER A 85 -2.14 18.55 -15.09
CA SER A 85 -1.87 19.32 -13.88
C SER A 85 -2.30 18.55 -12.63
N VAL A 86 -3.43 17.83 -12.69
CA VAL A 86 -3.88 16.92 -11.62
C VAL A 86 -2.85 15.81 -11.39
N ALA A 87 -2.42 15.17 -12.46
CA ALA A 87 -1.45 14.07 -12.39
C ALA A 87 -0.15 14.52 -11.70
N ARG A 88 0.36 15.72 -12.02
CA ARG A 88 1.55 16.28 -11.36
C ARG A 88 1.35 16.57 -9.88
N LEU A 89 0.16 17.02 -9.48
CA LEU A 89 -0.14 17.25 -8.06
C LEU A 89 -0.18 15.92 -7.30
N PHE A 90 -0.76 14.87 -7.87
CA PHE A 90 -0.73 13.53 -7.25
C PHE A 90 0.66 12.91 -7.24
N GLU A 91 1.46 13.08 -8.30
CA GLU A 91 2.88 12.68 -8.30
C GLU A 91 3.64 13.34 -7.16
N ASN A 92 3.50 14.66 -7.01
CA ASN A 92 4.13 15.39 -5.91
C ASN A 92 3.64 14.90 -4.53
N LEU A 93 2.34 14.63 -4.37
CA LEU A 93 1.82 14.08 -3.11
C LEU A 93 2.41 12.70 -2.80
N ALA A 94 2.50 11.83 -3.82
CA ALA A 94 3.08 10.51 -3.68
C ALA A 94 4.57 10.58 -3.29
N GLU A 95 5.34 11.46 -3.93
CA GLU A 95 6.75 11.69 -3.61
C GLU A 95 6.92 12.16 -2.16
N LEU A 96 6.16 13.18 -1.74
CA LEU A 96 6.18 13.70 -0.37
C LEU A 96 5.86 12.64 0.68
N CYS A 97 4.89 11.76 0.41
CA CYS A 97 4.45 10.72 1.34
C CYS A 97 5.33 9.46 1.32
N SER A 98 6.12 9.26 0.26
CA SER A 98 7.01 8.09 0.13
C SER A 98 8.28 8.16 0.98
N VAL A 99 8.61 9.33 1.54
CA VAL A 99 9.84 9.53 2.34
C VAL A 99 9.69 8.85 3.70
N GLN A 100 10.41 7.74 3.89
CA GLN A 100 10.38 6.96 5.12
C GLN A 100 10.77 7.81 6.34
N GLY A 101 9.94 7.76 7.39
CA GLY A 101 10.18 8.48 8.64
C GLY A 101 9.85 9.98 8.62
N SER A 102 9.36 10.54 7.49
CA SER A 102 9.01 11.96 7.39
C SER A 102 7.74 12.35 8.17
N GLY A 103 6.85 11.40 8.47
CA GLY A 103 5.52 11.68 9.03
C GLY A 103 4.53 12.26 8.01
N ASN A 104 4.94 12.50 6.76
CA ASN A 104 4.11 13.17 5.75
C ASN A 104 2.84 12.40 5.40
N ALA A 105 2.88 11.07 5.33
CA ALA A 105 1.69 10.26 5.06
C ALA A 105 0.64 10.38 6.18
N ALA A 106 1.08 10.48 7.44
CA ALA A 106 0.20 10.73 8.58
C ALA A 106 -0.40 12.14 8.53
N ILE A 107 0.41 13.16 8.18
CA ILE A 107 -0.07 14.54 7.98
C ILE A 107 -1.12 14.55 6.86
N ALA A 108 -0.84 13.92 5.73
CA ALA A 108 -1.76 13.84 4.60
C ALA A 108 -3.09 13.21 5.00
N THR A 109 -3.03 12.06 5.66
CA THR A 109 -4.22 11.29 6.08
C THR A 109 -5.06 12.08 7.07
N LYS A 110 -4.44 12.69 8.10
CA LYS A 110 -5.14 13.52 9.09
C LYS A 110 -5.82 14.74 8.48
N ASN A 111 -5.35 15.19 7.32
CA ASN A 111 -5.87 16.34 6.58
C ASN A 111 -6.80 15.94 5.40
N GLY A 112 -7.32 14.71 5.41
CA GLY A 112 -8.35 14.22 4.50
C GLY A 112 -7.85 13.79 3.13
N ALA A 113 -6.57 13.39 3.01
CA ALA A 113 -6.01 12.98 1.73
C ALA A 113 -6.71 11.74 1.16
N VAL A 114 -7.04 10.75 1.99
CA VAL A 114 -7.63 9.48 1.53
C VAL A 114 -8.99 9.72 0.88
N GLU A 115 -9.87 10.47 1.55
CA GLU A 115 -11.20 10.83 1.06
C GLU A 115 -11.12 11.66 -0.22
N LEU A 116 -10.21 12.65 -0.25
CA LEU A 116 -9.98 13.49 -1.42
C LEU A 116 -9.51 12.68 -2.63
N ILE A 117 -8.53 11.79 -2.43
CA ILE A 117 -8.01 10.93 -3.51
C ILE A 117 -9.12 9.98 -3.97
N CYS A 118 -9.89 9.35 -3.08
CA CYS A 118 -11.02 8.49 -3.48
C CYS A 118 -12.03 9.25 -4.33
N SER A 119 -12.45 10.44 -3.88
CA SER A 119 -13.40 11.28 -4.61
C SER A 119 -12.88 11.63 -6.01
N LEU A 120 -11.65 12.14 -6.13
CA LEU A 120 -11.08 12.53 -7.42
C LEU A 120 -10.83 11.33 -8.32
N CYS A 121 -10.31 10.22 -7.77
CA CYS A 121 -10.04 8.99 -8.52
C CYS A 121 -11.31 8.44 -9.18
N SER A 122 -12.46 8.53 -8.50
CA SER A 122 -13.75 8.07 -9.04
C SER A 122 -14.27 8.90 -10.22
N GLU A 123 -13.75 10.12 -10.42
CA GLU A 123 -14.14 11.02 -11.51
C GLU A 123 -13.21 10.90 -12.74
N ILE A 124 -12.04 10.28 -12.60
CA ILE A 124 -11.06 10.12 -13.69
C ILE A 124 -11.50 8.96 -14.61
N GLN A 125 -11.51 9.21 -15.92
CA GLN A 125 -11.87 8.20 -16.91
C GLN A 125 -10.73 7.20 -17.14
N ILE A 126 -11.06 5.96 -17.51
CA ILE A 126 -10.09 4.86 -17.74
C ILE A 126 -9.05 5.23 -18.80
N GLU A 127 -9.44 6.00 -19.80
CA GLU A 127 -8.58 6.46 -20.90
C GLU A 127 -7.53 7.48 -20.45
N GLN A 128 -7.68 8.05 -19.24
CA GLN A 128 -6.78 9.06 -18.68
C GLN A 128 -5.67 8.40 -17.87
N GLU A 129 -4.94 7.50 -18.52
CA GLU A 129 -4.04 6.53 -17.88
C GLU A 129 -3.03 7.19 -16.95
N LYS A 130 -2.39 8.29 -17.40
CA LYS A 130 -1.39 9.01 -16.59
C LYS A 130 -2.00 9.58 -15.30
N ALA A 131 -3.19 10.18 -15.38
CA ALA A 131 -3.85 10.72 -14.19
C ALA A 131 -4.24 9.60 -13.22
N LEU A 132 -4.74 8.47 -13.73
CA LEU A 132 -5.04 7.29 -12.91
C LEU A 132 -3.80 6.74 -12.21
N VAL A 133 -2.70 6.54 -12.95
CA VAL A 133 -1.43 6.04 -12.41
C VAL A 133 -0.94 6.93 -11.28
N SER A 134 -0.90 8.25 -11.48
CA SER A 134 -0.43 9.20 -10.47
C SER A 134 -1.35 9.21 -9.25
N THR A 135 -2.67 9.13 -9.45
CA THR A 135 -3.65 9.06 -8.36
C THR A 135 -3.54 7.77 -7.55
N LEU A 136 -3.36 6.63 -8.20
CA LEU A 136 -3.17 5.33 -7.54
C LEU A 136 -1.85 5.29 -6.75
N LYS A 137 -0.77 5.87 -7.29
CA LYS A 137 0.50 6.01 -6.56
C LYS A 137 0.34 6.88 -5.30
N ALA A 138 -0.36 8.01 -5.42
CA ALA A 138 -0.68 8.85 -4.27
C ALA A 138 -1.51 8.09 -3.23
N MET A 139 -2.56 7.36 -3.66
CA MET A 139 -3.36 6.51 -2.79
C MET A 139 -2.49 5.51 -2.03
N SER A 140 -1.67 4.73 -2.73
CA SER A 140 -0.81 3.73 -2.10
C SER A 140 0.16 4.34 -1.09
N SER A 141 0.60 5.58 -1.29
CA SER A 141 1.53 6.26 -0.38
C SER A 141 0.88 6.77 0.91
N VAL A 142 -0.44 6.99 0.91
CA VAL A 142 -1.18 7.46 2.09
C VAL A 142 -1.85 6.32 2.87
N LEU A 143 -1.99 5.12 2.29
CA LEU A 143 -2.44 3.92 2.99
C LEU A 143 -1.27 3.27 3.73
N HIS A 144 -1.09 3.66 4.99
CA HIS A 144 0.10 3.29 5.77
C HIS A 144 -0.20 2.69 7.15
N ASP A 145 -1.45 2.77 7.60
CA ASP A 145 -1.89 2.32 8.90
C ASP A 145 -3.36 1.89 8.91
N LEU A 146 -3.85 1.46 10.06
CA LEU A 146 -5.23 1.01 10.17
C LEU A 146 -6.24 2.15 9.93
N GLN A 147 -5.94 3.36 10.40
CA GLN A 147 -6.88 4.47 10.27
C GLN A 147 -7.06 4.86 8.79
N SER A 148 -5.97 5.04 8.06
CA SER A 148 -5.99 5.35 6.62
C SER A 148 -6.73 4.28 5.81
N THR A 149 -6.54 2.99 6.14
CA THR A 149 -7.22 1.89 5.45
C THR A 149 -8.72 1.80 5.78
N GLU A 150 -9.14 2.07 7.01
CA GLU A 150 -10.58 2.17 7.35
C GLU A 150 -11.25 3.38 6.69
N THR A 151 -10.56 4.53 6.61
CA THR A 151 -11.06 5.70 5.86
C THR A 151 -11.19 5.39 4.37
N PHE A 152 -10.22 4.68 3.79
CA PHE A 152 -10.25 4.22 2.40
C PHE A 152 -11.46 3.32 2.13
N ARG A 153 -11.70 2.37 3.04
CA ARG A 153 -12.87 1.50 3.01
C ARG A 153 -14.17 2.28 3.07
N ALA A 154 -14.31 3.18 4.05
CA ALA A 154 -15.50 4.02 4.22
C ALA A 154 -15.77 4.93 3.02
N SER A 155 -14.73 5.31 2.28
CA SER A 155 -14.80 6.13 1.06
C SER A 155 -15.11 5.34 -0.21
N GLY A 156 -15.40 4.03 -0.12
CA GLY A 156 -15.66 3.18 -1.29
C GLY A 156 -14.41 2.81 -2.09
N GLY A 157 -13.22 3.01 -1.50
CA GLY A 157 -11.92 2.79 -2.13
C GLY A 157 -11.76 1.42 -2.82
N PRO A 158 -12.12 0.28 -2.18
CA PRO A 158 -11.97 -1.04 -2.80
C PRO A 158 -12.71 -1.16 -4.13
N SER A 159 -13.96 -0.69 -4.20
CA SER A 159 -14.77 -0.70 -5.42
C SER A 159 -14.18 0.19 -6.51
N ILE A 160 -13.68 1.38 -6.15
CA ILE A 160 -13.03 2.30 -7.09
C ILE A 160 -11.80 1.63 -7.73
N VAL A 161 -10.92 1.04 -6.91
CA VAL A 161 -9.69 0.39 -7.40
C VAL A 161 -10.00 -0.83 -8.27
N VAL A 162 -10.96 -1.66 -7.87
CA VAL A 162 -11.38 -2.83 -8.66
C VAL A 162 -11.98 -2.41 -10.01
N ASN A 163 -12.77 -1.34 -10.06
CA ASN A 163 -13.30 -0.80 -11.32
C ASN A 163 -12.19 -0.31 -12.25
N ILE A 164 -11.18 0.38 -11.71
CA ILE A 164 -10.03 0.86 -12.49
C ILE A 164 -9.19 -0.33 -13.01
N LEU A 165 -8.94 -1.35 -12.18
CA LEU A 165 -8.20 -2.54 -12.60
C LEU A 165 -8.94 -3.30 -13.71
N ASN A 166 -10.28 -3.41 -13.63
CA ASN A 166 -11.11 -4.00 -14.69
C ASN A 166 -11.09 -3.20 -15.99
N GLY A 167 -11.01 -1.87 -15.91
CA GLY A 167 -10.94 -0.98 -17.07
C GLY A 167 -9.56 -0.91 -17.71
N GLY A 168 -8.50 -0.90 -16.90
CA GLY A 168 -7.11 -0.65 -17.27
C GLY A 168 -6.28 -1.90 -17.55
N VAL A 169 -6.91 -3.04 -17.85
CA VAL A 169 -6.28 -4.37 -17.97
C VAL A 169 -5.12 -4.43 -18.97
N GLN A 170 -5.11 -3.56 -19.97
CA GLN A 170 -4.06 -3.55 -20.99
C GLN A 170 -2.82 -2.72 -20.58
N ASN A 171 -2.96 -1.85 -19.58
CA ASN A 171 -1.93 -0.90 -19.17
C ASN A 171 -1.16 -1.40 -17.94
N LEU A 172 0.12 -1.70 -18.11
CA LEU A 172 0.98 -2.23 -17.05
C LEU A 172 1.16 -1.25 -15.88
N ASP A 173 1.21 0.06 -16.14
CA ASP A 173 1.39 1.06 -15.10
C ASP A 173 0.13 1.21 -14.23
N ILE A 174 -1.06 1.11 -14.84
CA ILE A 174 -2.33 1.09 -14.11
C ILE A 174 -2.41 -0.17 -13.25
N LEU A 175 -2.13 -1.34 -13.81
CA LEU A 175 -2.12 -2.59 -13.05
C LEU A 175 -1.11 -2.52 -11.90
N ASN A 176 0.11 -2.07 -12.18
CA ASN A 176 1.16 -1.99 -11.17
C ASN A 176 0.84 -0.98 -10.06
N SER A 177 0.21 0.16 -10.40
CA SER A 177 -0.17 1.14 -9.38
C SER A 177 -1.42 0.69 -8.62
N GLY A 178 -2.37 0.05 -9.28
CA GLY A 178 -3.60 -0.46 -8.67
C GLY A 178 -3.35 -1.61 -7.71
N PHE A 179 -2.53 -2.60 -8.08
CA PHE A 179 -2.14 -3.67 -7.16
C PHE A 179 -1.26 -3.18 -6.01
N ALA A 180 -0.49 -2.10 -6.19
CA ALA A 180 0.19 -1.44 -5.07
C ALA A 180 -0.81 -0.87 -4.04
N VAL A 181 -1.90 -0.25 -4.51
CA VAL A 181 -3.00 0.19 -3.63
C VAL A 181 -3.65 -1.00 -2.93
N VAL A 182 -3.92 -2.10 -3.64
CA VAL A 182 -4.48 -3.32 -3.02
C VAL A 182 -3.56 -3.84 -1.92
N ALA A 183 -2.26 -3.97 -2.19
CA ALA A 183 -1.29 -4.44 -1.22
C ALA A 183 -1.21 -3.52 0.02
N ALA A 184 -1.18 -2.20 -0.18
CA ALA A 184 -1.18 -1.23 0.91
C ALA A 184 -2.48 -1.27 1.73
N ALA A 185 -3.63 -1.36 1.07
CA ALA A 185 -4.94 -1.39 1.70
C ALA A 185 -5.15 -2.64 2.57
N VAL A 186 -4.71 -3.81 2.11
CA VAL A 186 -4.97 -5.09 2.79
C VAL A 186 -3.90 -5.47 3.82
N THR A 187 -2.81 -4.74 3.91
CA THR A 187 -1.75 -4.99 4.91
C THR A 187 -2.31 -4.79 6.31
N GLY A 188 -2.28 -5.85 7.14
CA GLY A 188 -2.79 -5.82 8.51
C GLY A 188 -4.29 -5.58 8.65
N ASN A 189 -5.09 -5.74 7.58
CA ASN A 189 -6.53 -5.50 7.60
C ASN A 189 -7.31 -6.66 6.96
N GLU A 190 -7.79 -7.61 7.78
CA GLU A 190 -8.55 -8.78 7.29
C GLU A 190 -9.93 -8.40 6.74
N VAL A 191 -10.54 -7.30 7.21
CA VAL A 191 -11.83 -6.83 6.71
C VAL A 191 -11.70 -6.40 5.25
N LEU A 192 -10.65 -5.66 4.92
CA LEU A 192 -10.38 -5.27 3.53
C LEU A 192 -9.97 -6.46 2.66
N LYS A 193 -9.25 -7.44 3.20
CA LYS A 193 -8.98 -8.69 2.44
C LYS A 193 -10.27 -9.36 2.01
N ASP A 194 -11.21 -9.53 2.94
CA ASP A 194 -12.51 -10.13 2.67
C ASP A 194 -13.28 -9.33 1.60
N GLU A 195 -13.35 -8.00 1.75
CA GLU A 195 -14.02 -7.12 0.80
C GLU A 195 -13.43 -7.20 -0.62
N PHE A 196 -12.10 -7.21 -0.76
CA PHE A 196 -11.46 -7.40 -2.08
C PHE A 196 -11.72 -8.80 -2.66
N MET A 197 -11.82 -9.83 -1.82
CA MET A 197 -12.16 -11.19 -2.25
C MET A 197 -13.62 -11.32 -2.71
N GLU A 198 -14.55 -10.59 -2.08
CA GLU A 198 -15.93 -10.45 -2.52
C GLU A 198 -16.03 -9.73 -3.87
N LEU A 199 -15.21 -8.68 -4.05
CA LEU A 199 -15.05 -7.93 -5.29
C LEU A 199 -14.24 -8.65 -6.39
N LYS A 200 -13.93 -9.95 -6.20
CA LYS A 200 -13.28 -10.80 -7.21
C LYS A 200 -11.86 -10.39 -7.60
N ILE A 201 -11.09 -9.86 -6.64
CA ILE A 201 -9.68 -9.53 -6.89
C ILE A 201 -8.86 -10.74 -7.36
N ASP A 202 -9.24 -11.95 -6.97
CA ASP A 202 -8.59 -13.20 -7.38
C ASP A 202 -8.75 -13.47 -8.88
N GLU A 203 -9.93 -13.20 -9.44
CA GLU A 203 -10.18 -13.34 -10.87
C GLU A 203 -9.39 -12.29 -11.66
N LEU A 204 -9.28 -11.06 -11.13
CA LEU A 204 -8.44 -9.99 -11.70
C LEU A 204 -6.95 -10.32 -11.67
N ILE A 205 -6.46 -10.89 -10.56
CA ILE A 205 -5.07 -11.34 -10.44
C ILE A 205 -4.75 -12.38 -11.51
N LEU A 206 -5.62 -13.39 -11.67
CA LEU A 206 -5.44 -14.42 -12.68
C LEU A 206 -5.44 -13.82 -14.10
N HIS A 207 -6.35 -12.89 -14.36
CA HIS A 207 -6.40 -12.20 -15.66
C HIS A 207 -5.12 -11.39 -15.93
N ALA A 208 -4.58 -10.71 -14.91
CA ALA A 208 -3.33 -9.95 -15.03
C ALA A 208 -2.11 -10.85 -15.25
N LEU A 209 -2.02 -12.01 -14.58
CA LEU A 209 -0.94 -12.99 -14.78
C LEU A 209 -0.97 -13.60 -16.18
N ASN A 210 -2.16 -13.83 -16.75
CA ASN A 210 -2.34 -14.45 -18.07
C ASN A 210 -2.36 -13.44 -19.22
N ARG A 211 -2.08 -12.16 -18.95
CA ARG A 211 -2.11 -11.11 -19.97
C ARG A 211 -1.08 -11.39 -21.08
N PRO A 212 -1.46 -11.30 -22.37
CA PRO A 212 -0.50 -11.37 -23.46
C PRO A 212 0.38 -10.12 -23.48
N GLY A 213 1.70 -10.29 -23.40
CA GLY A 213 2.68 -9.20 -23.52
C GLY A 213 3.92 -9.44 -22.66
N GLU A 214 4.96 -8.64 -22.89
CA GLU A 214 6.16 -8.63 -22.06
C GLU A 214 6.01 -7.64 -20.90
N GLY A 215 6.57 -7.99 -19.74
CA GLY A 215 6.67 -7.12 -18.57
C GLY A 215 5.93 -7.67 -17.34
N SER A 216 6.64 -7.71 -16.22
CA SER A 216 6.11 -8.20 -14.95
C SER A 216 5.42 -7.08 -14.17
N ILE A 217 4.35 -7.42 -13.45
CA ILE A 217 3.67 -6.49 -12.54
C ILE A 217 4.14 -6.80 -11.11
N GLN A 218 5.21 -6.15 -10.66
CA GLN A 218 5.83 -6.45 -9.37
C GLN A 218 4.84 -6.39 -8.19
N SER A 219 4.03 -5.34 -8.15
CA SER A 219 3.03 -5.12 -7.09
C SER A 219 1.91 -6.17 -7.06
N LEU A 220 1.65 -6.86 -8.18
CA LEU A 220 0.69 -7.97 -8.24
C LEU A 220 1.14 -9.10 -7.32
N TYR A 221 2.43 -9.45 -7.38
CA TYR A 221 3.01 -10.47 -6.51
C TYR A 221 2.98 -10.06 -5.04
N ASP A 222 3.22 -8.77 -4.75
CA ASP A 222 3.08 -8.24 -3.40
C ASP A 222 1.62 -8.28 -2.91
N ALA A 223 0.65 -7.94 -3.76
CA ALA A 223 -0.77 -8.05 -3.43
C ALA A 223 -1.17 -9.49 -3.11
N ILE A 224 -0.74 -10.48 -3.91
CA ILE A 224 -0.96 -11.91 -3.63
C ILE A 224 -0.36 -12.28 -2.26
N ARG A 225 0.89 -11.89 -2.02
CA ARG A 225 1.58 -12.20 -0.76
C ARG A 225 0.83 -11.65 0.44
N VAL A 226 0.42 -10.38 0.41
CA VAL A 226 -0.25 -9.72 1.54
C VAL A 226 -1.68 -10.26 1.74
N LEU A 227 -2.44 -10.46 0.65
CA LEU A 227 -3.78 -11.08 0.70
C LEU A 227 -3.77 -12.47 1.35
N LEU A 228 -2.64 -13.19 1.26
CA LEU A 228 -2.48 -14.54 1.79
C LEU A 228 -1.64 -14.61 3.08
N THR A 229 -1.28 -13.47 3.67
CA THR A 229 -0.55 -13.41 4.95
C THR A 229 -1.52 -13.09 6.07
N PRO A 230 -1.58 -13.86 7.18
CA PRO A 230 -2.44 -13.52 8.33
C PRO A 230 -1.71 -12.50 9.24
N ASP A 231 -1.76 -11.22 8.88
CA ASP A 231 -1.00 -10.13 9.53
C ASP A 231 -1.87 -9.14 10.35
N ASP A 232 -3.17 -9.40 10.50
CA ASP A 232 -4.04 -8.62 11.36
C ASP A 232 -4.15 -9.22 12.77
N ASN A 233 -3.41 -8.65 13.72
CA ASN A 233 -3.37 -9.13 15.10
C ASN A 233 -4.68 -8.89 15.88
N ARG A 234 -5.66 -8.18 15.30
CA ARG A 234 -6.96 -7.91 15.96
C ARG A 234 -7.94 -9.07 15.78
N VAL A 235 -7.70 -9.95 14.82
CA VAL A 235 -8.59 -11.06 14.47
C VAL A 235 -8.01 -12.38 14.97
N LEU A 236 -8.84 -13.21 15.61
CA LEU A 236 -8.41 -14.50 16.18
C LEU A 236 -8.19 -15.60 15.13
N ALA A 237 -8.88 -15.51 13.99
CA ALA A 237 -8.80 -16.48 12.91
C ALA A 237 -8.92 -15.77 11.55
N SER A 238 -7.87 -15.88 10.74
CA SER A 238 -7.83 -15.34 9.38
C SER A 238 -8.35 -16.34 8.34
N GLN A 239 -8.95 -15.83 7.26
CA GLN A 239 -9.44 -16.63 6.13
C GLN A 239 -8.39 -16.85 5.03
N VAL A 240 -7.16 -16.37 5.21
CA VAL A 240 -6.09 -16.43 4.20
C VAL A 240 -5.81 -17.84 3.67
N TYR A 241 -5.97 -18.88 4.51
CA TYR A 241 -5.84 -20.27 4.06
C TYR A 241 -6.94 -20.65 3.05
N GLY A 242 -8.17 -20.19 3.31
CA GLY A 242 -9.30 -20.35 2.37
C GLY A 242 -9.07 -19.58 1.08
N TYR A 243 -8.53 -18.36 1.16
CA TYR A 243 -8.17 -17.56 -0.02
C TYR A 243 -7.09 -18.24 -0.85
N ALA A 244 -6.03 -18.77 -0.24
CA ALA A 244 -4.96 -19.50 -0.94
C ALA A 244 -5.51 -20.72 -1.69
N ARG A 245 -6.44 -21.47 -1.09
CA ARG A 245 -7.13 -22.57 -1.77
C ARG A 245 -8.00 -22.09 -2.92
N LYS A 246 -8.67 -20.95 -2.79
CA LYS A 246 -9.45 -20.34 -3.89
C LYS A 246 -8.54 -19.93 -5.03
N PHE A 247 -7.39 -19.30 -4.73
CA PHE A 247 -6.38 -18.90 -5.71
C PHE A 247 -5.87 -20.09 -6.51
N ALA A 248 -5.46 -21.17 -5.81
CA ALA A 248 -5.02 -22.39 -6.47
C ALA A 248 -6.14 -23.02 -7.32
N LYS A 249 -7.37 -23.07 -6.80
CA LYS A 249 -8.53 -23.64 -7.53
C LYS A 249 -8.82 -22.93 -8.85
N ILE A 250 -8.61 -21.62 -8.92
CA ILE A 250 -8.86 -20.85 -10.16
C ILE A 250 -7.66 -20.83 -11.12
N GLY A 251 -6.51 -21.40 -10.74
CA GLY A 251 -5.34 -21.52 -11.62
C GLY A 251 -4.22 -20.51 -11.38
N ILE A 252 -4.24 -19.76 -10.26
CA ILE A 252 -3.17 -18.77 -9.98
C ILE A 252 -1.83 -19.46 -9.74
N ALA A 253 -1.81 -20.66 -9.13
CA ALA A 253 -0.55 -21.37 -8.86
C ALA A 253 0.18 -21.71 -10.17
N GLU A 254 -0.56 -22.21 -11.15
CA GLU A 254 -0.09 -22.57 -12.48
C GLU A 254 0.38 -21.33 -13.24
N ALA A 255 -0.38 -20.24 -13.17
CA ALA A 255 -0.01 -18.97 -13.79
C ALA A 255 1.29 -18.40 -13.19
N LEU A 256 1.47 -18.48 -11.87
CA LEU A 256 2.72 -18.08 -11.20
C LEU A 256 3.91 -18.94 -11.61
N VAL A 257 3.72 -20.26 -11.77
CA VAL A 257 4.77 -21.15 -12.29
C VAL A 257 5.16 -20.75 -13.72
N ALA A 258 4.18 -20.46 -14.58
CA ALA A 258 4.44 -19.98 -15.93
C ALA A 258 5.25 -18.67 -15.92
N SER A 259 4.90 -17.70 -15.06
CA SER A 259 5.65 -16.46 -14.89
C SER A 259 7.11 -16.70 -14.49
N LEU A 260 7.36 -17.63 -13.55
CA LEU A 260 8.73 -18.00 -13.13
C LEU A 260 9.54 -18.63 -14.27
N GLN A 261 8.90 -19.39 -15.16
CA GLN A 261 9.55 -20.03 -16.30
C GLN A 261 9.92 -19.03 -17.41
N THR A 262 9.10 -17.98 -17.60
CA THR A 262 9.31 -16.98 -18.65
C THR A 262 10.24 -15.83 -18.22
N GLU A 263 10.33 -15.54 -16.92
CA GLU A 263 10.98 -14.33 -16.40
C GLU A 263 12.24 -14.60 -15.54
N LEU A 264 13.09 -15.55 -15.94
CA LEU A 264 14.26 -16.02 -15.17
C LEU A 264 15.29 -14.92 -14.81
N SER A 265 15.28 -13.78 -15.50
CA SER A 265 16.19 -12.65 -15.23
C SER A 265 15.46 -11.37 -14.82
N SER A 266 14.15 -11.43 -14.51
CA SER A 266 13.42 -10.23 -14.13
C SER A 266 13.73 -9.83 -12.68
N PRO A 267 13.69 -8.52 -12.36
CA PRO A 267 13.78 -8.04 -10.98
C PRO A 267 12.66 -8.58 -10.06
N SER A 268 11.58 -9.10 -10.63
CA SER A 268 10.39 -9.54 -9.90
C SER A 268 10.39 -11.01 -9.50
N LEU A 269 11.41 -11.77 -9.91
CA LEU A 269 11.54 -13.19 -9.63
C LEU A 269 11.44 -13.53 -8.14
N VAL A 270 12.02 -12.69 -7.27
CA VAL A 270 11.92 -12.83 -5.82
C VAL A 270 10.45 -12.73 -5.38
N SER A 271 9.74 -11.70 -5.82
CA SER A 271 8.36 -11.47 -5.41
C SER A 271 7.42 -12.53 -5.98
N ALA A 272 7.60 -12.95 -7.22
CA ALA A 272 6.87 -14.06 -7.82
C ALA A 272 7.06 -15.37 -7.02
N SER A 273 8.29 -15.66 -6.60
CA SER A 273 8.60 -16.84 -5.79
C SER A 273 7.96 -16.75 -4.39
N ILE A 274 7.93 -15.58 -3.77
CA ILE A 274 7.24 -15.39 -2.48
C ILE A 274 5.72 -15.53 -2.65
N ALA A 275 5.14 -14.99 -3.73
CA ALA A 275 3.73 -15.13 -4.05
C ALA A 275 3.35 -16.61 -4.23
N LEU A 276 4.14 -17.38 -5.01
CA LEU A 276 3.91 -18.82 -5.18
C LEU A 276 4.01 -19.58 -3.85
N LYS A 277 4.96 -19.20 -2.99
CA LYS A 277 5.07 -19.75 -1.63
C LYS A 277 3.86 -19.46 -0.74
N ALA A 278 3.20 -18.32 -0.95
CA ALA A 278 1.99 -17.94 -0.21
C ALA A 278 0.77 -18.77 -0.65
N VAL A 279 0.72 -19.19 -1.92
CA VAL A 279 -0.33 -20.08 -2.45
C VAL A 279 -0.09 -21.55 -2.07
N ALA A 280 1.16 -21.98 -1.94
CA ALA A 280 1.56 -23.34 -1.54
C ALA A 280 1.26 -23.64 -0.05
N VAL A 281 -0.02 -23.89 0.27
CA VAL A 281 -0.52 -24.08 1.64
C VAL A 281 -0.90 -25.52 2.01
N ASN A 282 -0.92 -26.45 1.04
CA ASN A 282 -1.17 -27.87 1.30
C ASN A 282 -0.55 -28.79 0.22
N ASP A 283 -0.50 -30.09 0.50
CA ASP A 283 0.13 -31.10 -0.34
C ASP A 283 -0.50 -31.24 -1.74
N GLU A 284 -1.79 -30.96 -1.89
CA GLU A 284 -2.48 -31.02 -3.18
C GLU A 284 -2.00 -29.89 -4.10
N ILE A 285 -1.94 -28.67 -3.55
CA ILE A 285 -1.44 -27.49 -4.27
C ILE A 285 0.05 -27.65 -4.58
N CYS A 286 0.86 -28.08 -3.60
CA CYS A 286 2.27 -28.36 -3.82
C CYS A 286 2.48 -29.39 -4.94
N ARG A 287 1.70 -30.47 -4.96
CA ARG A 287 1.75 -31.46 -6.04
C ARG A 287 1.40 -30.85 -7.40
N SER A 288 0.36 -30.01 -7.49
CA SER A 288 0.04 -29.30 -8.74
C SER A 288 1.20 -28.42 -9.20
N ILE A 289 1.82 -27.65 -8.29
CA ILE A 289 2.98 -26.81 -8.61
C ILE A 289 4.13 -27.67 -9.18
N ALA A 290 4.42 -28.81 -8.56
CA ALA A 290 5.45 -29.74 -9.02
C ALA A 290 5.12 -30.32 -10.41
N GLU A 291 3.89 -30.78 -10.63
CA GLU A 291 3.42 -31.36 -11.89
C GLU A 291 3.44 -30.34 -13.05
N ASN A 292 3.27 -29.05 -12.76
CA ASN A 292 3.35 -27.97 -13.74
C ASN A 292 4.79 -27.44 -13.99
N GLY A 293 5.82 -28.13 -13.49
CA GLY A 293 7.22 -27.77 -13.71
C GLY A 293 7.73 -26.65 -12.81
N GLY A 294 7.07 -26.41 -11.66
CA GLY A 294 7.51 -25.43 -10.67
C GLY A 294 8.85 -25.76 -10.03
N ILE A 295 9.13 -27.05 -9.78
CA ILE A 295 10.42 -27.50 -9.23
C ILE A 295 11.56 -27.18 -10.20
N ASP A 296 11.39 -27.50 -11.48
CA ASP A 296 12.40 -27.22 -12.51
C ASP A 296 12.65 -25.71 -12.65
N ALA A 297 11.58 -24.91 -12.61
CA ALA A 297 11.70 -23.45 -12.63
C ALA A 297 12.51 -22.93 -11.43
N LEU A 298 12.23 -23.43 -10.23
CA LEU A 298 12.94 -23.01 -9.01
C LEU A 298 14.40 -23.43 -9.00
N LEU A 299 14.73 -24.63 -9.48
CA LEU A 299 16.11 -25.08 -9.59
C LEU A 299 16.90 -24.19 -10.56
N ARG A 300 16.33 -23.87 -11.72
CA ARG A 300 16.93 -22.93 -12.68
C ARG A 300 17.14 -21.54 -12.06
N CYS A 301 16.17 -21.04 -11.30
CA CYS A 301 16.30 -19.77 -10.58
C CYS A 301 17.45 -19.79 -9.56
N ILE A 302 17.65 -20.91 -8.87
CA ILE A 302 18.75 -21.07 -7.90
C ILE A 302 20.09 -21.07 -8.62
N ASP A 303 20.23 -21.83 -9.70
CA ASP A 303 21.46 -21.90 -10.50
C ASP A 303 21.83 -20.51 -11.05
N ASP A 304 20.89 -19.83 -11.71
CA ASP A 304 21.08 -18.47 -12.26
C ASP A 304 21.42 -17.45 -11.15
N SER A 305 20.78 -17.56 -9.99
CA SER A 305 21.09 -16.69 -8.84
C SER A 305 22.48 -16.94 -8.25
N GLY A 306 22.99 -18.16 -8.35
CA GLY A 306 24.35 -18.52 -7.97
C GLY A 306 25.37 -17.85 -8.88
N GLU A 307 25.12 -17.82 -10.19
CA GLU A 307 25.96 -17.13 -11.17
C GLU A 307 25.94 -15.60 -10.98
N GLN A 308 24.77 -15.04 -10.66
CA GLN A 308 24.58 -13.60 -10.46
C GLN A 308 24.95 -13.10 -9.04
N GLY A 309 25.23 -14.01 -8.11
CA GLY A 309 25.50 -13.67 -6.70
C GLY A 309 24.27 -13.18 -5.92
N ASN A 310 23.05 -13.44 -6.41
CA ASN A 310 21.81 -12.95 -5.83
C ASN A 310 21.29 -13.87 -4.71
N LYS A 311 21.81 -13.65 -3.50
CA LYS A 311 21.50 -14.49 -2.32
C LYS A 311 20.02 -14.47 -1.89
N SER A 312 19.27 -13.42 -2.21
CA SER A 312 17.86 -13.32 -1.80
C SER A 312 16.98 -14.27 -2.62
N VAL A 313 17.19 -14.33 -3.94
CA VAL A 313 16.52 -15.28 -4.85
C VAL A 313 16.79 -16.71 -4.40
N ALA A 314 18.06 -17.09 -4.25
CA ALA A 314 18.44 -18.44 -3.81
C ALA A 314 17.73 -18.86 -2.52
N ARG A 315 17.71 -17.96 -1.51
CA ARG A 315 17.07 -18.24 -0.21
C ARG A 315 15.55 -18.45 -0.34
N VAL A 316 14.88 -17.61 -1.13
CA VAL A 316 13.42 -17.71 -1.32
C VAL A 316 13.07 -18.98 -2.09
N CYS A 317 13.77 -19.27 -3.19
CA CYS A 317 13.55 -20.46 -3.99
C CYS A 317 13.80 -21.74 -3.18
N CYS A 318 14.89 -21.82 -2.42
CA CYS A 318 15.14 -22.95 -1.51
C CYS A 318 14.03 -23.10 -0.44
N SER A 319 13.54 -22.00 0.10
CA SER A 319 12.44 -22.03 1.08
C SER A 319 11.10 -22.44 0.48
N LEU A 320 10.90 -22.23 -0.82
CA LEU A 320 9.73 -22.73 -1.53
C LEU A 320 9.90 -24.22 -1.86
N LEU A 321 11.06 -24.64 -2.34
CA LEU A 321 11.39 -26.06 -2.58
C LEU A 321 11.23 -26.92 -1.33
N SER A 322 11.53 -26.40 -0.13
CA SER A 322 11.30 -27.15 1.11
C SER A 322 9.82 -27.41 1.42
N LYS A 323 8.90 -26.75 0.71
CA LYS A 323 7.44 -26.95 0.82
C LYS A 323 6.85 -27.77 -0.32
N VAL A 324 7.43 -27.66 -1.52
CA VAL A 324 6.92 -28.23 -2.77
C VAL A 324 7.72 -29.49 -3.11
#